data_AF-A0A5R9NZS4-F1
#
_entry.id   AF-A0A5R9NZS4-F1
#
_cell.length_a   1.000
_cell.length_b   1.000
_cell.length_c   1.000
_cell.angle_alpha   90.00
_cell.angle_beta   90.00
_cell.angle_gamma   90.00
#
_symmetry.space_group_name_H-M   'P 1'
#
loop_
_entity.id
_entity.type
_entity.pdbx_description
1 polymer ?
#
loop_
_entity_poly.entity_id
_entity_poly.type
_entity_poly.pdbx_seq_one_letter_code
_entity_poly.pdbx_strand_id
1 'polypeptide(L)'
;MPISIVDDEGFTWVVLDGPVADDIFVPRLVIELLSLARPYGAGVAQAEREKARPLDEIVASAVSSARIPLYGSPRKHDVQYIFDYISGHRVKVRYLPQGLLPDHNRLALRQYDGKPILESNTFDEMYGNGALLNAVNLALL
;
A
#
# COMPACT_ATOMS: atom_id res chain seq x y z
N MET A 1 15.99 9.05 -0.21
CA MET A 1 14.62 9.32 -0.64
C MET A 1 14.05 8.06 -1.29
N PRO A 2 12.75 7.76 -1.13
CA PRO A 2 12.15 6.61 -1.81
C PRO A 2 12.35 6.64 -3.32
N ILE A 3 12.53 5.47 -3.91
CA ILE A 3 12.73 5.31 -5.36
C ILE A 3 11.54 4.54 -5.92
N SER A 4 10.97 5.03 -7.02
CA SER A 4 9.93 4.33 -7.76
C SER A 4 10.48 3.62 -8.99
N ILE A 5 10.04 2.38 -9.19
CA ILE A 5 10.42 1.52 -10.31
C ILE A 5 9.13 0.92 -10.88
N VAL A 6 8.93 1.00 -12.19
CA VAL A 6 7.85 0.29 -12.87
C VAL A 6 8.46 -0.89 -13.61
N ASP A 7 7.93 -2.10 -13.40
CA ASP A 7 8.40 -3.29 -14.11
C ASP A 7 7.57 -3.60 -15.38
N ASP A 8 8.04 -4.54 -16.18
CA ASP A 8 7.44 -4.93 -17.46
C ASP A 8 6.02 -5.52 -17.32
N GLU A 9 5.62 -5.94 -16.11
CA GLU A 9 4.28 -6.43 -15.81
C GLU A 9 3.34 -5.28 -15.36
N GLY A 10 3.82 -4.04 -15.37
CA GLY A 10 3.05 -2.86 -14.97
C GLY A 10 2.96 -2.66 -13.46
N PHE A 11 3.75 -3.39 -12.66
CA PHE A 11 3.80 -3.13 -11.22
C PHE A 11 4.65 -1.89 -10.95
N THR A 12 4.07 -0.95 -10.22
CA THR A 12 4.79 0.14 -9.58
C THR A 12 5.30 -0.34 -8.23
N TRP A 13 6.60 -0.18 -8.03
CA TRP A 13 7.33 -0.53 -6.82
C TRP A 13 7.91 0.75 -6.22
N VAL A 14 7.74 0.97 -4.92
CA VAL A 14 8.36 2.09 -4.20
C VAL A 14 9.26 1.52 -3.10
N VAL A 15 10.56 1.65 -3.30
CA VAL A 15 11.59 1.18 -2.36
C VAL A 15 11.91 2.29 -1.37
N LEU A 16 11.88 1.97 -0.07
CA LEU A 16 12.29 2.90 0.98
C LEU A 16 13.81 2.78 1.23
N ASP A 17 14.45 3.87 1.66
CA ASP A 17 15.92 3.88 1.86
C ASP A 17 16.39 2.92 2.96
N GLY A 18 15.54 2.71 3.97
CA GLY A 18 15.78 1.87 5.13
C GLY A 18 14.50 1.66 5.95
N PRO A 19 14.60 0.91 7.06
CA PRO A 19 13.47 0.62 7.94
C PRO A 19 12.78 1.89 8.44
N VAL A 20 11.45 1.83 8.54
CA VAL A 20 10.62 2.92 9.07
C VAL A 20 9.86 2.45 10.29
N ALA A 21 9.49 3.40 11.16
CA ALA A 21 8.65 3.12 12.32
C ALA A 21 7.21 2.85 11.85
N ASP A 22 6.85 1.57 11.70
CA ASP A 22 5.56 1.13 11.15
C ASP A 22 4.35 1.70 11.90
N ASP A 23 4.47 1.90 13.21
CA ASP A 23 3.43 2.48 14.07
C ASP A 23 3.11 3.95 13.73
N ILE A 24 4.02 4.63 13.03
CA ILE A 24 3.85 6.01 12.54
C ILE A 24 3.59 6.00 11.04
N PHE A 25 4.43 5.30 10.27
CA PHE A 25 4.41 5.31 8.82
C PHE A 25 3.13 4.71 8.25
N VAL A 26 2.67 3.57 8.76
CA VAL A 26 1.54 2.84 8.17
C VAL A 26 0.21 3.62 8.34
N PRO A 27 -0.12 4.19 9.52
CA PRO A 27 -1.27 5.07 9.64
C PRO A 27 -1.21 6.29 8.72
N ARG A 28 -0.04 6.94 8.59
CA ARG A 28 0.15 8.07 7.67
C ARG A 28 -0.06 7.65 6.21
N LEU A 29 0.53 6.52 5.81
CA LEU A 29 0.35 5.96 4.49
C LEU A 29 -1.14 5.74 4.17
N VAL A 30 -1.92 5.20 5.11
CA VAL A 30 -3.38 5.03 4.90
C VAL A 30 -4.07 6.36 4.64
N ILE A 31 -3.72 7.42 5.39
CA ILE A 31 -4.28 8.76 5.20
C ILE A 31 -3.96 9.27 3.79
N GLU A 32 -2.69 9.18 3.38
CA GLU A 32 -2.24 9.67 2.08
C GLU A 32 -2.88 8.88 0.92
N LEU A 33 -3.00 7.56 1.07
CA LEU A 33 -3.70 6.72 0.08
C LEU A 33 -5.18 7.08 -0.02
N LEU A 34 -5.86 7.31 1.11
CA LEU A 34 -7.27 7.72 1.13
C LEU A 34 -7.49 9.12 0.55
N SER A 35 -6.52 10.02 0.67
CA SER A 35 -6.62 11.37 0.12
C SER A 35 -6.72 11.39 -1.41
N LEU A 36 -6.14 10.37 -2.06
CA LEU A 36 -6.15 10.18 -3.51
C LEU A 36 -7.28 9.23 -3.95
N ALA A 37 -7.59 8.24 -3.12
CA ALA A 37 -8.50 7.18 -3.46
C ALA A 37 -9.94 7.69 -3.64
N ARG A 38 -10.70 7.02 -4.51
CA ARG A 38 -12.11 7.31 -4.72
C ARG A 38 -12.97 6.08 -4.40
N PRO A 39 -14.22 6.26 -3.96
CA PRO A 39 -15.15 5.15 -3.85
C PRO A 39 -15.32 4.45 -5.21
N TYR A 40 -15.36 3.11 -5.22
CA TYR A 40 -15.40 2.34 -6.46
C TYR A 40 -16.40 1.18 -6.39
N GLY A 41 -17.19 1.00 -7.47
CA GLY A 41 -18.15 -0.10 -7.59
C GLY A 41 -19.14 -0.15 -6.41
N ALA A 42 -19.30 -1.33 -5.81
CA ALA A 42 -20.15 -1.51 -4.62
C ALA A 42 -19.66 -0.72 -3.38
N GLY A 43 -18.39 -0.31 -3.37
CA GLY A 43 -17.80 0.50 -2.30
C GLY A 43 -18.37 1.93 -2.22
N VAL A 44 -19.03 2.44 -3.28
CA VAL A 44 -19.69 3.76 -3.25
C VAL A 44 -20.75 3.83 -2.15
N ALA A 45 -21.60 2.81 -2.04
CA ALA A 45 -22.64 2.77 -1.02
C ALA A 45 -22.06 2.65 0.40
N GLN A 46 -20.92 1.96 0.55
CA GLN A 46 -20.21 1.87 1.82
C GLN A 46 -19.61 3.21 2.22
N ALA A 47 -18.91 3.89 1.31
CA ALA A 47 -18.31 5.19 1.56
C ALA A 47 -19.36 6.23 1.99
N GLU A 48 -20.54 6.23 1.36
CA GLU A 48 -21.65 7.11 1.78
C GLU A 48 -22.18 6.79 3.19
N ARG A 49 -22.29 5.51 3.55
CA ARG A 49 -22.71 5.11 4.91
C ARG A 49 -21.68 5.45 5.97
N GLU A 50 -20.41 5.39 5.62
CA GLU A 50 -19.28 5.62 6.52
C GLU A 50 -18.78 7.08 6.50
N LYS A 51 -19.43 7.98 5.76
CA LYS A 51 -19.01 9.38 5.59
C LYS A 51 -18.89 10.17 6.90
N ALA A 52 -19.72 9.83 7.90
CA ALA A 52 -19.69 10.46 9.22
C ALA A 52 -18.71 9.79 10.19
N ARG A 53 -18.07 8.68 9.79
CA ARG A 53 -17.16 7.94 10.65
C ARG A 53 -15.87 8.75 10.83
N PRO A 54 -15.35 8.86 12.07
CA PRO A 54 -14.08 9.54 12.33
C PRO A 54 -12.92 8.93 11.53
N LEU A 55 -12.03 9.78 11.03
CA LEU A 55 -10.89 9.35 10.19
C LEU A 55 -9.93 8.42 10.96
N ASP A 56 -9.68 8.70 12.23
CA ASP A 56 -8.87 7.88 13.11
C ASP A 56 -9.44 6.46 13.27
N GLU A 57 -10.76 6.31 13.37
CA GLU A 57 -11.39 4.99 13.37
C GLU A 57 -11.25 4.26 12.04
N ILE A 58 -11.38 4.96 10.92
CA ILE A 58 -11.18 4.40 9.57
C ILE A 58 -9.74 3.89 9.43
N VAL A 59 -8.77 4.72 9.82
CA VAL A 59 -7.34 4.38 9.77
C VAL A 59 -7.03 3.19 10.67
N ALA A 60 -7.46 3.21 11.93
CA ALA A 60 -7.25 2.11 12.86
C ALA A 60 -7.86 0.80 12.35
N SER A 61 -9.07 0.85 11.80
CA SER A 61 -9.72 -0.30 11.17
C SER A 61 -8.94 -0.82 9.97
N ALA A 62 -8.46 0.07 9.10
CA ALA A 62 -7.68 -0.29 7.92
C ALA A 62 -6.37 -0.98 8.29
N VAL A 63 -5.61 -0.41 9.22
CA VAL A 63 -4.34 -0.98 9.70
C VAL A 63 -4.57 -2.36 10.35
N SER A 64 -5.63 -2.48 11.16
CA SER A 64 -6.00 -3.75 11.79
C SER A 64 -6.36 -4.82 10.74
N SER A 65 -7.21 -4.49 9.78
CA SER A 65 -7.62 -5.41 8.72
C SER A 65 -6.46 -5.79 7.79
N ALA A 66 -5.58 -4.85 7.45
CA ALA A 66 -4.46 -5.06 6.54
C ALA A 66 -3.41 -6.03 7.09
N ARG A 67 -3.31 -6.15 8.42
CA ARG A 67 -2.40 -7.07 9.12
C ARG A 67 -2.88 -8.53 9.12
N ILE A 68 -4.16 -8.78 8.86
CA ILE A 68 -4.71 -10.14 8.89
C ILE A 68 -4.36 -10.83 7.57
N PRO A 69 -3.62 -11.96 7.58
CA PRO A 69 -3.39 -12.73 6.36
C PRO A 69 -4.73 -13.19 5.79
N LEU A 70 -5.00 -12.89 4.51
CA LEU A 70 -6.20 -13.42 3.84
C LEU A 70 -6.09 -14.96 3.79
N TYR A 71 -6.96 -15.65 4.52
CA TYR A 71 -7.01 -17.11 4.56
C TYR A 71 -7.33 -17.68 3.17
N GLY A 72 -6.52 -18.63 2.71
CA GLY A 72 -6.75 -19.35 1.44
C GLY A 72 -5.57 -19.23 0.48
N SER A 73 -4.58 -20.10 0.69
CA SER A 73 -3.35 -20.30 -0.11
C SER A 73 -2.21 -19.29 0.12
N PRO A 74 -1.37 -19.51 1.14
CA PRO A 74 -0.10 -18.81 1.27
C PRO A 74 0.88 -19.34 0.22
N ARG A 75 0.95 -18.68 -0.94
CA ARG A 75 2.09 -18.77 -1.86
C ARG A 75 2.41 -17.39 -2.42
N LYS A 76 3.12 -16.60 -1.61
CA LYS A 76 4.03 -15.47 -1.91
C LYS A 76 4.47 -14.90 -0.55
N HIS A 77 5.50 -15.52 0.02
CA HIS A 77 5.76 -15.63 1.46
C HIS A 77 6.31 -14.36 2.12
N ASP A 78 5.42 -13.46 2.56
CA ASP A 78 5.50 -12.59 3.76
C ASP A 78 4.75 -11.26 3.54
N VAL A 79 3.44 -11.37 3.39
CA VAL A 79 2.58 -10.21 3.23
C VAL A 79 2.25 -9.61 4.60
N GLN A 80 2.69 -8.38 4.88
CA GLN A 80 2.49 -7.76 6.19
C GLN A 80 1.32 -6.78 6.22
N TYR A 81 1.17 -5.95 5.18
CA TYR A 81 0.06 -5.01 5.09
C TYR A 81 -0.53 -5.02 3.68
N ILE A 82 -1.80 -5.39 3.56
CA ILE A 82 -2.58 -5.30 2.31
C ILE A 82 -3.69 -4.28 2.45
N PHE A 83 -3.60 -3.20 1.68
CA PHE A 83 -4.64 -2.19 1.57
C PHE A 83 -5.40 -2.41 0.26
N ASP A 84 -6.41 -3.26 0.29
CA ASP A 84 -7.25 -3.53 -0.89
C ASP A 84 -8.35 -2.47 -1.03
N TYR A 85 -9.27 -2.43 -0.06
CA TYR A 85 -10.33 -1.43 0.07
C TYR A 85 -10.33 -0.86 1.48
N ILE A 86 -10.54 0.45 1.60
CA ILE A 86 -10.63 1.15 2.88
C ILE A 86 -11.88 2.02 2.87
N SER A 87 -12.85 1.71 3.73
CA SER A 87 -14.12 2.46 3.83
C SER A 87 -14.78 2.71 2.45
N GLY A 88 -14.86 1.67 1.62
CA GLY A 88 -15.42 1.77 0.26
C GLY A 88 -14.52 2.36 -0.82
N HIS A 89 -13.33 2.88 -0.46
CA HIS A 89 -12.34 3.43 -1.39
C HIS A 89 -11.40 2.33 -1.87
N ARG A 90 -11.11 2.28 -3.17
CA ARG A 90 -10.23 1.26 -3.76
C ARG A 90 -8.77 1.72 -3.68
N VAL A 91 -7.91 0.97 -3.02
CA VAL A 91 -6.50 1.32 -2.80
C VAL A 91 -5.56 0.33 -3.50
N LYS A 92 -5.72 -0.98 -3.33
CA LYS A 92 -4.89 -2.01 -4.00
C LYS A 92 -3.37 -1.76 -3.86
N VAL A 93 -2.90 -1.48 -2.64
CA VAL A 93 -1.47 -1.30 -2.32
C VAL A 93 -1.04 -2.37 -1.31
N ARG A 94 0.14 -2.95 -1.50
CA ARG A 94 0.77 -3.87 -0.55
C ARG A 94 2.07 -3.25 -0.02
N TYR A 95 2.29 -3.35 1.29
CA TYR A 95 3.52 -2.92 1.95
C TYR A 95 4.22 -4.10 2.62
N LEU A 96 5.53 -4.19 2.35
CA LEU A 96 6.44 -5.22 2.82
C LEU A 96 7.59 -4.52 3.58
N PRO A 97 7.51 -4.36 4.91
CA PRO A 97 8.50 -3.62 5.68
C PRO A 97 9.86 -4.33 5.73
N GLN A 98 9.90 -5.65 5.51
CA GLN A 98 11.16 -6.42 5.43
C GLN A 98 11.65 -6.59 3.98
N GLY A 99 10.96 -5.98 3.01
CA GLY A 99 11.30 -6.11 1.61
C GLY A 99 10.97 -7.44 0.99
N LEU A 100 11.57 -7.67 -0.18
CA LEU A 100 11.56 -8.97 -0.85
C LEU A 100 12.69 -9.83 -0.30
N LEU A 101 12.43 -11.13 -0.18
CA LEU A 101 13.45 -12.12 0.16
C LEU A 101 14.49 -12.24 -0.96
N PRO A 102 15.73 -12.64 -0.62
CA PRO A 102 16.69 -13.09 -1.62
C PRO A 102 16.06 -14.14 -2.56
N ASP A 103 16.44 -14.09 -3.84
CA ASP A 103 15.97 -15.01 -4.91
C ASP A 103 14.56 -14.76 -5.46
N HIS A 104 13.93 -13.63 -5.14
CA HIS A 104 12.71 -13.21 -5.85
C HIS A 104 12.96 -12.99 -7.36
N ASN A 105 11.91 -13.09 -8.17
CA ASN A 105 12.00 -13.03 -9.65
C ASN A 105 12.04 -11.60 -10.23
N ARG A 106 12.06 -10.54 -9.41
CA ARG A 106 12.02 -9.15 -9.86
C ARG A 106 13.43 -8.59 -10.05
N LEU A 107 14.09 -8.92 -11.16
CA LEU A 107 15.53 -8.62 -11.36
C LEU A 107 15.91 -7.15 -11.08
N ALA A 108 15.07 -6.19 -11.46
CA ALA A 108 15.30 -4.75 -11.24
C ALA A 108 15.37 -4.35 -9.75
N LEU A 109 14.81 -5.17 -8.86
CA LEU A 109 14.75 -4.93 -7.43
C LEU A 109 15.83 -5.66 -6.62
N ARG A 110 16.63 -6.55 -7.22
CA ARG A 110 17.64 -7.35 -6.51
C ARG A 110 18.65 -6.51 -5.72
N GLN A 111 19.01 -5.32 -6.23
CA GLN A 111 19.92 -4.40 -5.53
C GLN A 111 19.29 -3.77 -4.26
N TYR A 112 18.00 -4.03 -4.02
CA TYR A 112 17.22 -3.54 -2.89
C TYR A 112 16.67 -4.68 -2.03
N ASP A 113 17.24 -5.90 -2.14
CA ASP A 113 16.86 -7.04 -1.30
C ASP A 113 16.89 -6.66 0.19
N GLY A 114 15.85 -7.09 0.92
CA GLY A 114 15.69 -6.77 2.34
C GLY A 114 15.31 -5.33 2.67
N LYS A 115 15.15 -4.43 1.68
CA LYS A 115 14.67 -3.06 1.93
C LYS A 115 13.14 -2.99 1.93
N PRO A 116 12.53 -2.20 2.83
CA PRO A 116 11.08 -2.02 2.83
C PRO A 116 10.58 -1.55 1.47
N ILE A 117 9.47 -2.12 1.01
CA ILE A 117 8.95 -1.84 -0.32
C ILE A 117 7.43 -1.81 -0.32
N LEU A 118 6.86 -0.92 -1.13
CA LEU A 118 5.46 -0.91 -1.48
C LEU A 118 5.30 -1.37 -2.92
N GLU A 119 4.20 -2.05 -3.20
CA GLU A 119 3.84 -2.44 -4.56
C GLU A 119 2.36 -2.14 -4.85
N SER A 120 2.10 -1.78 -6.11
CA SER A 120 0.77 -1.78 -6.68
C SER A 120 0.88 -1.92 -8.20
N ASN A 121 -0.04 -2.68 -8.81
CA ASN A 121 -0.19 -2.72 -10.27
C ASN A 121 -1.35 -1.88 -10.78
N THR A 122 -2.07 -1.16 -9.91
CA THR A 122 -3.27 -0.42 -10.34
C THR A 122 -3.39 0.97 -9.72
N PHE A 123 -2.67 1.29 -8.64
CA PHE A 123 -2.86 2.57 -7.95
C PHE A 123 -2.52 3.77 -8.86
N ASP A 124 -1.36 3.75 -9.52
CA ASP A 124 -0.95 4.80 -10.43
C ASP A 124 -1.80 4.85 -11.71
N GLU A 125 -2.33 3.70 -12.16
CA GLU A 125 -3.31 3.67 -13.27
C GLU A 125 -4.61 4.37 -12.89
N MET A 126 -5.07 4.21 -11.64
CA MET A 126 -6.32 4.79 -11.14
C MET A 126 -6.18 6.28 -10.81
N TYR A 127 -5.04 6.69 -10.24
CA TYR A 127 -4.88 7.99 -9.59
C TYR A 127 -3.80 8.89 -10.21
N GLY A 128 -3.14 8.43 -11.27
CA GLY A 128 -2.14 9.17 -12.02
C GLY A 128 -0.72 8.67 -11.78
N ASN A 129 0.12 8.85 -12.79
CA ASN A 129 1.53 8.44 -12.73
C ASN A 129 2.26 9.12 -11.56
N GLY A 130 2.93 8.32 -10.71
CA GLY A 130 3.65 8.79 -9.53
C GLY A 130 2.78 8.98 -8.29
N ALA A 131 1.48 8.63 -8.33
CA ALA A 131 0.57 8.77 -7.21
C ALA A 131 1.04 7.98 -5.98
N LEU A 132 1.45 6.72 -6.15
CA LEU A 132 1.95 5.89 -5.05
C LEU A 132 3.23 6.47 -4.44
N LEU A 133 4.17 6.89 -5.28
CA LEU A 133 5.42 7.51 -4.81
C LEU A 133 5.14 8.78 -4.02
N ASN A 134 4.22 9.63 -4.48
CA ASN A 134 3.86 10.86 -3.80
C ASN A 134 3.21 10.59 -2.44
N ALA A 135 2.26 9.64 -2.38
CA ALA A 135 1.64 9.22 -1.12
C ALA A 135 2.67 8.69 -0.11
N VAL A 136 3.64 7.90 -0.58
CA VAL A 136 4.74 7.41 0.26
C VAL A 136 5.62 8.56 0.76
N ASN A 137 5.99 9.50 -0.10
CA ASN A 137 6.81 10.65 0.29
C ASN A 137 6.12 11.49 1.37
N LEU A 138 4.82 11.75 1.23
CA LEU A 138 4.03 12.49 2.21
C LEU A 138 3.92 11.73 3.53
N ALA A 139 3.77 10.40 3.49
CA ALA A 139 3.69 9.57 4.68
C ALA A 139 5.01 9.48 5.48
N LEU A 140 6.15 9.82 4.86
CA LEU A 140 7.47 9.83 5.49
C LEU A 140 7.85 11.16 6.15
N LEU A 141 7.08 12.23 5.94
CA LEU A 141 7.19 13.50 6.67
C LEU A 141 6.57 13.33 8.06
#